data_AF-A0A6A6N4F7-F1
#
_entry.id   AF-A0A6A6N4F7-F1
#
_cell.length_a   1.000
_cell.length_b   1.000
_cell.length_c   1.000
_cell.angle_alpha   90.00
_cell.angle_beta   90.00
_cell.angle_gamma   90.00
#
_symmetry.space_group_name_H-M   'P 1'
#
loop_
_entity.id
_entity.type
_entity.pdbx_description
1 polymer ?
#
loop_
_entity_poly.entity_id
_entity_poly.type
_entity_poly.pdbx_seq_one_letter_code
_entity_poly.pdbx_strand_id
1 'polypeptide(L)'
;MTFNEPWALSGFADDDGVFVPSRCLARVNPLCLAENLAIEPYIVAHHILLSHAATVQVYREKYKKNEDEKIGITLFIFWFELLSNRTIDIKASKIALDFMFGLWMEPLTNGHYPKRVQILVGDRLLTFNETEIDPEYIRYKTNSHVNVTTFDYNGYLIGPQAYSPYFYIFPKGIRSLLNYTKNRCDDPVIYITENGADNGNNETQLLRMHLRINSE
;
A
#
# COMPACT_ATOMS: atom_id res chain seq x y z
N MET A 1 12.33 -3.20 12.00
CA MET A 1 11.43 -2.56 11.02
C MET A 1 12.02 -1.22 10.65
N THR A 2 11.99 -0.80 9.37
CA THR A 2 12.53 0.52 8.95
C THR A 2 11.45 1.59 8.78
N PHE A 3 10.35 1.23 8.11
CA PHE A 3 9.20 2.10 7.83
C PHE A 3 7.92 1.30 8.11
N ASN A 4 6.89 2.01 8.58
CA ASN A 4 5.54 1.50 8.66
C ASN A 4 4.72 2.05 7.48
N GLU A 5 3.91 1.18 6.86
CA GLU A 5 2.88 1.55 5.88
C GLU A 5 3.27 2.64 4.86
N PRO A 6 4.33 2.46 4.06
CA PRO A 6 4.86 3.54 3.22
C PRO A 6 3.88 3.97 2.10
N TRP A 7 2.93 3.11 1.71
CA TRP A 7 1.81 3.47 0.84
C TRP A 7 0.91 4.55 1.46
N ALA A 8 0.76 4.58 2.78
CA ALA A 8 -0.03 5.61 3.47
C ALA A 8 0.61 7.00 3.35
N LEU A 9 1.95 7.10 3.34
CA LEU A 9 2.64 8.37 3.08
C LEU A 9 2.38 8.82 1.63
N SER A 10 2.81 8.05 0.64
CA SER A 10 2.60 8.38 -0.78
C SER A 10 1.13 8.63 -1.14
N GLY A 11 0.19 7.85 -0.59
CA GLY A 11 -1.22 7.86 -0.98
C GLY A 11 -2.12 8.79 -0.15
N PHE A 12 -1.94 8.87 1.17
CA PHE A 12 -2.79 9.71 2.03
C PHE A 12 -2.16 11.06 2.37
N ALA A 13 -0.83 11.15 2.45
CA ALA A 13 -0.15 12.40 2.78
C ALA A 13 0.19 13.27 1.55
N ASP A 14 0.59 12.63 0.45
CA ASP A 14 1.10 13.31 -0.75
C ASP A 14 0.22 13.14 -2.01
N ASP A 15 -0.91 12.44 -1.94
CA ASP A 15 -1.88 12.32 -3.05
C ASP A 15 -3.27 12.84 -2.69
N ASP A 16 -3.87 12.33 -1.60
CA ASP A 16 -5.14 12.85 -1.06
C ASP A 16 -4.96 14.07 -0.14
N GLY A 17 -3.76 14.26 0.41
CA GLY A 17 -3.43 15.30 1.39
C GLY A 17 -4.25 15.26 2.68
N VAL A 18 -4.75 14.09 3.09
CA VAL A 18 -5.52 13.91 4.34
C VAL A 18 -4.62 13.64 5.57
N PHE A 19 -3.39 13.16 5.35
CA PHE A 19 -2.36 13.01 6.39
C PHE A 19 -1.29 14.09 6.23
N VAL A 20 -0.54 14.41 7.30
CA VAL A 20 0.59 15.35 7.25
C VAL A 20 1.72 14.80 6.35
N PRO A 21 2.39 15.62 5.51
CA PRO A 21 2.35 17.08 5.43
C PRO A 21 1.15 17.71 4.70
N SER A 22 0.14 16.93 4.27
CA SER A 22 -1.08 17.40 3.62
C SER A 22 -0.79 18.10 2.29
N ARG A 23 -0.06 17.40 1.43
CA ARG A 23 0.35 17.85 0.10
C ARG A 23 -0.57 17.21 -0.93
N CYS A 24 -1.24 18.03 -1.74
CA CYS A 24 -2.00 17.55 -2.89
C CYS A 24 -2.22 18.67 -3.92
N LEU A 25 -2.73 18.31 -5.09
CA LEU A 25 -3.32 19.29 -6.00
C LEU A 25 -4.61 19.85 -5.36
N ALA A 26 -4.79 21.16 -5.30
CA ALA A 26 -5.95 21.82 -4.64
C ALA A 26 -7.34 21.33 -5.13
N ARG A 27 -7.43 20.82 -6.38
CA ARG A 27 -8.64 20.18 -6.94
C ARG A 27 -8.97 18.78 -6.39
N VAL A 28 -8.07 18.16 -5.62
CA VAL A 28 -8.28 16.88 -4.93
C VAL A 28 -8.94 17.16 -3.59
N ASN A 29 -8.34 18.05 -2.82
CA ASN A 29 -8.79 18.46 -1.50
C ASN A 29 -8.42 19.95 -1.29
N PRO A 30 -9.39 20.87 -1.14
CA PRO A 30 -9.12 22.30 -0.99
C PRO A 30 -8.51 22.67 0.37
N LEU A 31 -8.39 21.70 1.30
CA LEU A 31 -7.78 21.88 2.62
C LEU A 31 -6.28 21.49 2.66
N CYS A 32 -5.70 21.07 1.53
CA CYS A 32 -4.27 20.74 1.47
C CYS A 32 -3.40 21.96 1.81
N LEU A 33 -2.40 21.73 2.67
CA LEU A 33 -1.56 22.77 3.26
C LEU A 33 -0.45 23.27 2.32
N ALA A 34 -0.18 22.54 1.23
CA ALA A 34 0.70 22.98 0.17
C ALA A 34 0.32 22.37 -1.19
N GLU A 35 0.56 23.13 -2.26
CA GLU A 35 0.49 22.62 -3.63
C GLU A 35 1.54 21.54 -3.86
N ASN A 36 1.15 20.54 -4.64
CA ASN A 36 1.95 19.37 -4.96
C ASN A 36 1.82 19.01 -6.44
N LEU A 37 2.96 18.65 -7.01
CA LEU A 37 3.05 18.12 -8.37
C LEU A 37 2.68 16.64 -8.30
N ALA A 38 1.81 16.17 -9.19
CA ALA A 38 1.21 14.82 -9.13
C ALA A 38 2.18 13.63 -9.38
N ILE A 39 3.48 13.92 -9.36
CA ILE A 39 4.63 13.01 -9.31
C ILE A 39 5.16 12.78 -7.89
N GLU A 40 4.90 13.68 -6.93
CA GLU A 40 5.44 13.64 -5.56
C GLU A 40 5.19 12.33 -4.80
N PRO A 41 4.02 11.68 -4.88
CA PRO A 41 3.83 10.33 -4.33
C PRO A 41 4.85 9.29 -4.80
N TYR A 42 5.30 9.37 -6.06
CA TYR A 42 6.35 8.51 -6.62
C TYR A 42 7.73 8.92 -6.14
N ILE A 43 8.00 10.23 -6.01
CA ILE A 43 9.24 10.74 -5.39
C ILE A 43 9.35 10.21 -3.95
N VAL A 44 8.29 10.32 -3.17
CA VAL A 44 8.20 9.83 -1.78
C VAL A 44 8.38 8.31 -1.74
N ALA A 45 7.70 7.56 -2.61
CA ALA A 45 7.85 6.11 -2.68
C ALA A 45 9.29 5.68 -3.02
N HIS A 46 9.91 6.36 -3.98
CA HIS A 46 11.28 6.11 -4.40
C HIS A 46 12.29 6.38 -3.28
N HIS A 47 12.19 7.53 -2.63
CA HIS A 47 13.09 7.90 -1.53
C HIS A 47 12.89 7.01 -0.29
N ILE A 48 11.69 6.53 0.00
CA ILE A 48 11.45 5.54 1.06
C ILE A 48 12.14 4.20 0.72
N LEU A 49 12.01 3.72 -0.53
CA LEU A 49 12.68 2.49 -0.98
C LEU A 49 14.21 2.61 -0.92
N LEU A 50 14.78 3.71 -1.39
CA LEU A 50 16.22 3.98 -1.29
C LEU A 50 16.70 4.08 0.17
N SER A 51 15.96 4.79 1.02
CA SER A 51 16.26 4.92 2.46
C SER A 51 16.17 3.58 3.19
N HIS A 52 15.19 2.75 2.83
CA HIS A 52 15.08 1.38 3.33
C HIS A 52 16.29 0.55 2.91
N ALA A 53 16.63 0.54 1.61
CA ALA A 53 17.76 -0.22 1.09
C ALA A 53 19.10 0.18 1.74
N ALA A 54 19.38 1.49 1.84
CA ALA A 54 20.58 2.01 2.52
C ALA A 54 20.62 1.62 4.01
N THR A 55 19.48 1.71 4.72
CA THR A 55 19.38 1.30 6.13
C THR A 55 19.60 -0.21 6.30
N VAL A 56 19.04 -1.03 5.41
CA VAL A 56 19.21 -2.50 5.41
C VAL A 56 20.65 -2.88 5.10
N GLN A 57 21.31 -2.20 4.15
CA GLN A 57 22.73 -2.39 3.85
C GLN A 57 23.59 -2.10 5.09
N VAL A 58 23.47 -0.89 5.66
CA VAL A 58 24.23 -0.48 6.85
C VAL A 58 23.98 -1.43 8.02
N TYR A 59 22.73 -1.87 8.23
CA TYR A 59 22.40 -2.85 9.26
C TYR A 59 23.10 -4.19 9.03
N ARG A 60 23.02 -4.75 7.81
CA ARG A 60 23.63 -6.04 7.47
C ARG A 60 25.16 -6.02 7.54
N GLU A 61 25.79 -4.91 7.15
CA GLU A 61 27.26 -4.77 7.12
C GLU A 61 27.87 -4.50 8.50
N LYS A 62 27.18 -3.73 9.36
CA LYS A 62 27.78 -3.18 10.60
C LYS A 62 27.12 -3.61 11.90
N TYR A 63 25.86 -4.06 11.87
CA TYR A 63 25.04 -4.24 13.08
C TYR A 63 24.43 -5.63 13.26
N LYS A 64 24.17 -6.37 12.18
CA LYS A 64 23.69 -7.76 12.24
C LYS A 64 24.78 -8.66 12.85
N LYS A 65 24.51 -9.24 14.03
CA LYS A 65 25.48 -10.12 14.72
C LYS A 65 25.21 -11.61 14.48
N ASN A 66 23.94 -11.97 14.32
CA ASN A 66 23.47 -13.35 14.20
C ASN A 66 22.60 -13.54 12.96
N GLU A 67 22.52 -14.77 12.44
CA GLU A 67 21.69 -15.06 11.26
C GLU A 67 20.18 -14.94 11.52
N ASP A 68 19.74 -15.14 12.75
CA ASP A 68 18.33 -15.04 13.15
C ASP A 68 17.83 -13.59 13.24
N GLU A 69 18.73 -12.61 13.31
CA GLU A 69 18.38 -11.19 13.31
C GLU A 69 17.84 -10.74 11.95
N LYS A 70 16.59 -10.26 11.93
CA LYS A 70 15.90 -9.82 10.71
C LYS A 70 15.64 -8.31 10.73
N ILE A 71 15.81 -7.69 9.57
CA ILE A 71 15.36 -6.33 9.27
C ILE A 71 14.43 -6.37 8.05
N GLY A 72 13.43 -5.49 8.02
CA GLY A 72 12.41 -5.43 6.98
C GLY A 72 11.53 -4.19 7.10
N ILE A 73 10.57 -4.08 6.20
CA ILE A 73 9.59 -3.00 6.07
C ILE A 73 8.17 -3.56 6.27
N THR A 74 7.27 -2.77 6.87
CA THR A 74 5.84 -3.13 6.96
C THR A 74 5.08 -2.50 5.80
N LEU A 75 4.22 -3.27 5.14
CA LEU A 75 3.41 -2.79 4.02
C LEU A 75 1.92 -2.82 4.37
N PHE A 76 1.27 -1.67 4.20
CA PHE A 76 -0.19 -1.54 4.12
C PHE A 76 -0.66 -2.14 2.79
N ILE A 77 -1.58 -3.11 2.82
CA ILE A 77 -2.00 -3.83 1.62
C ILE A 77 -3.50 -4.15 1.66
N PHE A 78 -4.23 -3.70 0.64
CA PHE A 78 -5.52 -4.29 0.28
C PHE A 78 -5.36 -5.42 -0.74
N TRP A 79 -6.16 -6.48 -0.58
CA TRP A 79 -6.34 -7.51 -1.60
C TRP A 79 -7.52 -7.15 -2.52
N PHE A 80 -7.37 -7.40 -3.82
CA PHE A 80 -8.40 -7.10 -4.83
C PHE A 80 -8.93 -8.39 -5.45
N GLU A 81 -10.18 -8.73 -5.12
CA GLU A 81 -10.90 -9.84 -5.77
C GLU A 81 -11.34 -9.48 -7.20
N LEU A 82 -11.70 -10.50 -7.97
CA LEU A 82 -12.26 -10.33 -9.30
C LEU A 82 -13.72 -9.86 -9.21
N LEU A 83 -14.04 -8.70 -9.80
CA LEU A 83 -15.44 -8.28 -9.93
C LEU A 83 -16.24 -9.25 -10.79
N SER A 84 -15.66 -9.75 -11.89
CA SER A 84 -16.26 -10.83 -12.69
C SER A 84 -15.21 -11.60 -13.50
N ASN A 85 -15.64 -12.64 -14.22
CA ASN A 85 -14.81 -13.40 -15.15
C ASN A 85 -14.47 -12.65 -16.45
N ARG A 86 -14.91 -11.39 -16.63
CA ARG A 86 -14.57 -10.59 -17.81
C ARG A 86 -13.08 -10.24 -17.80
N THR A 87 -12.45 -10.30 -18.98
CA THR A 87 -11.03 -9.98 -19.17
C THR A 87 -10.63 -8.59 -18.68
N ILE A 88 -11.57 -7.63 -18.69
CA ILE A 88 -11.32 -6.27 -18.17
C ILE A 88 -11.18 -6.27 -16.64
N ASP A 89 -12.03 -7.00 -15.91
CA ASP A 89 -12.00 -7.07 -14.45
C ASP A 89 -10.79 -7.88 -13.95
N ILE A 90 -10.42 -8.93 -14.69
CA ILE A 90 -9.18 -9.72 -14.47
C ILE A 90 -7.91 -8.88 -14.71
N LYS A 91 -7.96 -7.89 -15.62
CA LYS A 91 -6.86 -6.92 -15.79
C LYS A 91 -6.88 -5.88 -14.68
N ALA A 92 -8.06 -5.37 -14.32
CA ALA A 92 -8.24 -4.33 -13.31
C ALA A 92 -7.75 -4.77 -11.93
N SER A 93 -8.11 -5.96 -11.45
CA SER A 93 -7.64 -6.49 -10.16
C SER A 93 -6.12 -6.60 -10.09
N LYS A 94 -5.48 -7.08 -11.18
CA LYS A 94 -4.03 -7.16 -11.30
C LYS A 94 -3.39 -5.78 -11.34
N ILE A 95 -3.97 -4.79 -12.02
CA ILE A 95 -3.47 -3.41 -12.02
C ILE A 95 -3.57 -2.81 -10.61
N ALA A 96 -4.71 -2.95 -9.93
CA ALA A 96 -4.89 -2.47 -8.56
C ALA A 96 -3.85 -3.08 -7.59
N LEU A 97 -3.60 -4.39 -7.72
CA LEU A 97 -2.57 -5.07 -6.92
C LEU A 97 -1.14 -4.63 -7.29
N ASP A 98 -0.84 -4.36 -8.57
CA ASP A 98 0.47 -3.84 -8.98
C ASP A 98 0.74 -2.45 -8.35
N PHE A 99 -0.27 -1.58 -8.22
CA PHE A 99 -0.11 -0.24 -7.60
C PHE A 99 -0.14 -0.27 -6.06
N MET A 100 -0.88 -1.18 -5.45
CA MET A 100 -0.97 -1.33 -3.98
C MET A 100 0.24 -2.07 -3.40
N PHE A 101 0.60 -3.21 -4.02
CA PHE A 101 1.58 -4.15 -3.51
C PHE A 101 2.85 -4.19 -4.37
N GLY A 102 2.69 -4.33 -5.70
CA GLY A 102 3.80 -4.50 -6.64
C GLY A 102 4.78 -3.31 -6.63
N LEU A 103 4.26 -2.08 -6.54
CA LEU A 103 5.04 -0.83 -6.48
C LEU A 103 6.10 -0.86 -5.37
N TRP A 104 5.82 -1.54 -4.26
CA TRP A 104 6.74 -1.67 -3.13
C TRP A 104 7.53 -2.98 -3.17
N MET A 105 6.87 -4.11 -3.47
CA MET A 105 7.51 -5.42 -3.38
C MET A 105 8.41 -5.79 -4.55
N GLU A 106 8.10 -5.39 -5.80
CA GLU A 106 9.00 -5.72 -6.92
C GLU A 106 10.36 -5.01 -6.82
N PRO A 107 10.47 -3.73 -6.39
CA PRO A 107 11.77 -3.14 -6.07
C PRO A 107 12.55 -3.88 -4.99
N LEU A 108 11.86 -4.40 -3.96
CA LEU A 108 12.49 -5.11 -2.85
C LEU A 108 12.97 -6.53 -3.21
N THR A 109 12.37 -7.17 -4.22
CA THR A 109 12.76 -8.52 -4.67
C THR A 109 13.65 -8.49 -5.93
N ASN A 110 13.33 -7.62 -6.89
CA ASN A 110 13.88 -7.64 -8.25
C ASN A 110 14.67 -6.35 -8.61
N GLY A 111 14.69 -5.34 -7.73
CA GLY A 111 15.39 -4.07 -7.96
C GLY A 111 14.72 -3.15 -8.99
N HIS A 112 13.48 -3.43 -9.42
CA HIS A 112 12.74 -2.59 -10.37
C HIS A 112 11.25 -2.52 -10.03
N TYR A 113 10.57 -1.45 -10.43
CA TYR A 113 9.11 -1.36 -10.33
C TYR A 113 8.39 -2.32 -11.29
N PRO A 114 7.11 -2.67 -11.04
CA PRO A 114 6.35 -3.53 -11.95
C PRO A 114 6.27 -2.97 -13.36
N LYS A 115 6.48 -3.82 -14.38
CA LYS A 115 6.51 -3.35 -15.78
C LYS A 115 5.21 -2.65 -16.21
N ARG A 116 4.07 -3.05 -15.63
CA ARG A 116 2.79 -2.39 -15.88
C ARG A 116 2.69 -1.01 -15.23
N VAL A 117 3.25 -0.83 -14.03
CA VAL A 117 3.35 0.47 -13.38
C VAL A 117 4.27 1.39 -14.19
N GLN A 118 5.44 0.90 -14.64
CA GLN A 118 6.32 1.65 -15.56
C GLN A 118 5.55 2.16 -16.79
N ILE A 119 4.76 1.30 -17.45
CA ILE A 119 4.00 1.66 -18.66
C ILE A 119 2.87 2.66 -18.38
N LEU A 120 2.15 2.51 -17.26
CA LEU A 120 1.00 3.35 -16.93
C LEU A 120 1.39 4.69 -16.29
N VAL A 121 2.51 4.73 -15.58
CA VAL A 121 3.03 5.96 -14.98
C VAL A 121 3.88 6.75 -15.99
N GLY A 122 4.64 6.06 -16.85
CA GLY A 122 5.55 6.67 -17.81
C GLY A 122 6.75 7.32 -17.12
N ASP A 123 7.27 8.39 -17.72
CA ASP A 123 8.50 9.08 -17.30
C ASP A 123 8.41 9.74 -15.91
N ARG A 124 7.22 9.76 -15.30
CA ARG A 124 7.00 10.19 -13.90
C ARG A 124 7.44 9.15 -12.86
N LEU A 125 7.72 7.91 -13.28
CA LEU A 125 8.23 6.88 -12.39
C LEU A 125 9.75 6.91 -12.41
N LEU A 126 10.35 7.47 -11.35
CA LEU A 126 11.79 7.59 -11.21
C LEU A 126 12.46 6.22 -11.43
N THR A 127 13.48 6.17 -12.28
CA THR A 127 14.33 4.99 -12.37
C THR A 127 15.33 5.00 -11.21
N PHE A 128 15.76 3.83 -10.74
CA PHE A 128 16.75 3.71 -9.65
C PHE A 128 18.17 4.20 -10.02
N ASN A 129 18.34 4.80 -11.21
CA ASN A 129 19.62 5.26 -11.77
C ASN A 129 19.64 6.77 -12.11
N GLU A 130 18.52 7.49 -11.99
CA GLU A 130 18.39 8.90 -12.45
C GLU A 130 18.18 9.89 -11.30
N THR A 131 18.53 11.16 -11.55
CA THR A 131 18.54 12.23 -10.53
C THR A 131 17.70 13.46 -10.88
N GLU A 132 16.97 13.45 -12.01
CA GLU A 132 16.14 14.58 -12.46
C GLU A 132 14.69 14.16 -12.71
N ILE A 133 13.77 15.13 -12.66
CA ILE A 133 12.33 14.93 -12.47
C ILE A 133 11.54 15.95 -13.32
N ASP A 134 10.64 15.48 -14.19
CA ASP A 134 9.73 16.34 -14.97
C ASP A 134 8.42 16.61 -14.17
N PRO A 135 8.00 17.89 -13.99
CA PRO A 135 6.89 18.25 -13.09
C PRO A 135 5.47 18.16 -13.67
N GLU A 136 5.25 17.98 -14.99
CA GLU A 136 3.88 18.02 -15.54
C GLU A 136 3.15 16.64 -15.51
N TYR A 137 1.81 16.68 -15.37
CA TYR A 137 0.83 15.58 -15.51
C TYR A 137 0.53 14.61 -14.32
N ILE A 138 -0.48 13.75 -14.51
CA ILE A 138 -1.56 13.38 -13.55
C ILE A 138 -1.66 11.85 -13.38
N ARG A 139 -1.91 11.18 -12.22
CA ARG A 139 -1.86 11.48 -10.76
C ARG A 139 -1.94 10.14 -9.96
N TYR A 140 -1.24 9.97 -8.82
CA TYR A 140 -0.82 8.65 -8.26
C TYR A 140 -1.90 7.56 -8.13
N LYS A 141 -2.97 7.76 -7.35
CA LYS A 141 -4.04 6.73 -7.23
C LYS A 141 -4.78 6.46 -8.54
N THR A 142 -4.97 7.50 -9.36
CA THR A 142 -5.71 7.43 -10.62
C THR A 142 -4.92 6.84 -11.79
N ASN A 143 -3.58 6.77 -11.70
CA ASN A 143 -2.71 6.15 -12.72
C ASN A 143 -3.00 4.66 -12.96
N SER A 144 -3.67 4.00 -12.02
CA SER A 144 -4.18 2.64 -12.22
C SER A 144 -5.24 2.57 -13.33
N HIS A 145 -5.99 3.65 -13.57
CA HIS A 145 -7.21 3.67 -14.37
C HIS A 145 -8.23 2.58 -13.97
N VAL A 146 -8.23 2.20 -12.69
CA VAL A 146 -9.13 1.18 -12.12
C VAL A 146 -10.05 1.82 -11.09
N ASN A 147 -11.36 1.57 -11.23
CA ASN A 147 -12.32 1.84 -10.18
C ASN A 147 -12.40 0.62 -9.25
N VAL A 148 -12.16 0.84 -7.96
CA VAL A 148 -12.34 -0.17 -6.91
C VAL A 148 -13.74 -0.01 -6.30
N THR A 149 -14.38 -1.12 -5.97
CA THR A 149 -15.71 -1.16 -5.33
C THR A 149 -15.70 -2.17 -4.19
N THR A 150 -16.54 -1.93 -3.17
CA THR A 150 -16.77 -2.84 -2.04
C THR A 150 -17.91 -3.83 -2.29
N PHE A 151 -18.54 -3.74 -3.47
CA PHE A 151 -19.63 -4.60 -3.92
C PHE A 151 -19.16 -5.65 -4.93
N ASP A 152 -19.75 -6.84 -4.88
CA ASP A 152 -19.60 -7.89 -5.88
C ASP A 152 -20.42 -7.60 -7.16
N TYR A 153 -20.35 -8.50 -8.15
CA TYR A 153 -21.09 -8.37 -9.41
C TYR A 153 -22.62 -8.27 -9.24
N ASN A 154 -23.16 -8.82 -8.15
CA ASN A 154 -24.59 -8.88 -7.87
C ASN A 154 -25.06 -7.68 -7.03
N GLY A 155 -24.14 -6.80 -6.62
CA GLY A 155 -24.44 -5.65 -5.76
C GLY A 155 -24.46 -5.97 -4.26
N TYR A 156 -23.93 -7.11 -3.83
CA TYR A 156 -23.75 -7.44 -2.42
C TYR A 156 -22.39 -6.97 -1.91
N LEU A 157 -22.29 -6.57 -0.64
CA LEU A 157 -21.01 -6.23 -0.03
C LEU A 157 -20.07 -7.44 0.01
N ILE A 158 -18.79 -7.22 -0.27
CA ILE A 158 -17.74 -8.25 -0.27
C ILE A 158 -17.55 -8.92 1.11
N GLY A 159 -17.92 -8.22 2.18
CA GLY A 159 -17.93 -8.72 3.56
C GLY A 159 -18.61 -7.73 4.50
N PRO A 160 -18.76 -8.06 5.79
CA PRO A 160 -19.28 -7.14 6.80
C PRO A 160 -18.42 -5.87 6.89
N GLN A 161 -19.07 -4.71 6.93
CA GLN A 161 -18.37 -3.44 7.19
C GLN A 161 -17.98 -3.36 8.68
N ALA A 162 -16.79 -2.84 8.97
CA ALA A 162 -16.42 -2.41 10.32
C ALA A 162 -17.05 -1.03 10.64
N TYR A 163 -16.65 -0.40 11.74
CA TYR A 163 -17.18 0.93 12.07
C TYR A 163 -16.74 2.00 11.04
N SER A 164 -15.47 1.99 10.63
CA SER A 164 -14.98 2.89 9.59
C SER A 164 -15.57 2.52 8.22
N PRO A 165 -16.07 3.50 7.43
CA PRO A 165 -16.77 3.25 6.18
C PRO A 165 -15.90 2.67 5.05
N TYR A 166 -14.58 2.63 5.26
CA TYR A 166 -13.58 2.13 4.32
C TYR A 166 -13.12 0.68 4.62
N PHE A 167 -13.48 0.11 5.78
CA PHE A 167 -13.05 -1.23 6.19
C PHE A 167 -14.16 -2.27 6.03
N TYR A 168 -13.89 -3.29 5.21
CA TYR A 168 -14.77 -4.43 4.97
C TYR A 168 -14.01 -5.72 5.28
N ILE A 169 -14.56 -6.54 6.17
CA ILE A 169 -13.89 -7.71 6.75
C ILE A 169 -13.96 -8.87 5.75
N PHE A 170 -12.83 -9.16 5.09
CA PHE A 170 -12.73 -10.23 4.09
C PHE A 170 -11.54 -11.18 4.38
N PRO A 171 -11.69 -12.17 5.29
CA PRO A 171 -10.59 -13.03 5.74
C PRO A 171 -9.98 -13.94 4.65
N LYS A 172 -10.65 -14.11 3.50
CA LYS A 172 -10.07 -14.81 2.35
C LYS A 172 -8.93 -13.99 1.71
N GLY A 173 -9.01 -12.66 1.76
CA GLY A 173 -8.05 -11.76 1.13
C GLY A 173 -6.63 -11.90 1.68
N ILE A 174 -6.46 -12.02 3.01
CA ILE A 174 -5.13 -12.23 3.61
C ILE A 174 -4.51 -13.57 3.18
N ARG A 175 -5.31 -14.64 3.08
CA ARG A 175 -4.83 -15.94 2.57
C ARG A 175 -4.45 -15.86 1.09
N SER A 176 -5.24 -15.17 0.27
CA SER A 176 -4.94 -14.94 -1.14
C SER A 176 -3.65 -14.13 -1.31
N LEU A 177 -3.45 -13.08 -0.50
CA LEU A 177 -2.24 -12.27 -0.47
C LEU A 177 -1.00 -13.09 -0.07
N LEU A 178 -1.07 -13.86 1.03
CA LEU A 178 0.05 -14.70 1.47
C LEU A 178 0.44 -15.74 0.40
N ASN A 179 -0.54 -16.38 -0.23
CA ASN A 179 -0.31 -17.28 -1.37
C ASN A 179 0.28 -16.55 -2.58
N TYR A 180 -0.17 -15.32 -2.86
CA TYR A 180 0.36 -14.51 -3.96
C TYR A 180 1.83 -14.17 -3.74
N THR A 181 2.17 -13.64 -2.56
CA THR A 181 3.55 -13.32 -2.17
C THR A 181 4.44 -14.55 -2.21
N LYS A 182 4.00 -15.68 -1.63
CA LYS A 182 4.71 -16.97 -1.70
C LYS A 182 5.11 -17.35 -3.12
N ASN A 183 4.16 -17.26 -4.05
CA ASN A 183 4.33 -17.70 -5.44
C ASN A 183 5.01 -16.67 -6.36
N ARG A 184 5.33 -15.46 -5.87
CA ARG A 184 5.85 -14.34 -6.68
C ARG A 184 7.12 -13.67 -6.14
N CYS A 185 7.43 -13.87 -4.87
CA CYS A 185 8.47 -13.14 -4.14
C CYS A 185 9.44 -14.09 -3.41
N ASP A 186 9.64 -15.30 -3.94
CA ASP A 186 10.52 -16.35 -3.40
C ASP A 186 10.23 -16.76 -1.94
N ASP A 187 8.94 -16.93 -1.61
CA ASP A 187 8.46 -17.44 -0.31
C ASP A 187 9.11 -16.76 0.92
N PRO A 188 9.02 -15.42 1.04
CA PRO A 188 9.75 -14.67 2.05
C PRO A 188 9.14 -14.91 3.43
N VAL A 189 9.95 -14.74 4.49
CA VAL A 189 9.43 -14.78 5.87
C VAL A 189 8.53 -13.57 6.10
N ILE A 190 7.24 -13.82 6.36
CA ILE A 190 6.21 -12.79 6.57
C ILE A 190 5.77 -12.80 8.04
N TYR A 191 5.65 -11.60 8.61
CA TYR A 191 5.01 -11.36 9.89
C TYR A 191 3.76 -10.50 9.66
N ILE A 192 2.63 -10.87 10.26
CA ILE A 192 1.45 -10.00 10.29
C ILE A 192 1.66 -9.01 11.43
N THR A 193 2.09 -7.80 11.10
CA THR A 193 2.42 -6.75 12.10
C THR A 193 1.18 -6.00 12.57
N GLU A 194 0.17 -5.84 11.71
CA GLU A 194 -1.09 -5.16 12.02
C GLU A 194 -2.27 -5.93 11.40
N ASN A 195 -3.27 -6.25 12.21
CA ASN A 195 -4.57 -6.76 11.76
C ASN A 195 -5.63 -6.51 12.84
N GLY A 196 -6.78 -5.96 12.44
CA GLY A 196 -7.88 -5.65 13.36
C GLY A 196 -9.06 -5.03 12.62
N ALA A 197 -10.09 -4.67 13.40
CA ALA A 197 -11.25 -3.91 12.94
C ALA A 197 -11.60 -2.88 14.01
N ASP A 198 -12.08 -1.71 13.60
CA ASP A 198 -12.49 -0.66 14.51
C ASP A 198 -13.95 -0.82 14.94
N ASN A 199 -14.23 -0.40 16.18
CA ASN A 199 -15.56 -0.39 16.76
C ASN A 199 -15.98 1.06 17.03
N GLY A 200 -17.29 1.34 16.91
CA GLY A 200 -17.82 2.64 17.29
C GLY A 200 -17.64 2.87 18.78
N ASN A 201 -17.14 4.06 19.16
CA ASN A 201 -17.00 4.41 20.57
C ASN A 201 -18.37 4.37 21.25
N ASN A 202 -18.53 3.47 22.20
CA ASN A 202 -19.70 3.41 23.06
C ASN A 202 -19.24 3.63 24.50
N GLU A 203 -19.44 4.84 25.01
CA GLU A 203 -18.99 5.29 26.33
C GLU A 203 -19.58 4.46 27.49
N THR A 204 -20.60 3.63 27.24
CA THR A 204 -21.17 2.69 28.22
C THR A 204 -20.51 1.30 28.23
N GLN A 205 -19.62 0.98 27.29
CA GLN A 205 -18.87 -0.27 27.30
C GLN A 205 -17.69 -0.21 28.27
N LEU A 206 -17.70 -1.08 29.28
CA LEU A 206 -16.63 -1.20 30.28
C LEU A 206 -15.26 -1.45 29.63
N LEU A 207 -14.20 -0.76 30.10
CA LEU A 207 -12.82 -0.96 29.62
C LEU A 207 -12.38 -2.44 29.59
N ARG A 208 -12.86 -3.26 30.53
CA ARG A 208 -12.57 -4.71 30.57
C ARG A 208 -13.04 -5.48 29.33
N MET A 209 -13.95 -4.93 28.53
CA MET A 209 -14.43 -5.53 27.29
C MET A 209 -13.54 -5.13 26.10
N HIS A 210 -12.99 -3.91 26.12
CA HIS A 210 -12.00 -3.44 25.14
C HIS A 210 -10.64 -4.16 25.22
N LEU A 211 -10.30 -4.71 26.40
CA LEU A 211 -9.05 -5.45 26.63
C LEU A 211 -9.15 -6.97 26.39
N ARG A 212 -10.29 -7.47 25.90
CA ARG A 212 -10.42 -8.90 25.53
C ARG A 212 -9.81 -9.13 24.15
N ILE A 213 -8.53 -9.53 24.14
CA ILE A 213 -8.00 -10.32 23.04
C ILE A 213 -8.75 -11.66 23.08
N ASN A 214 -9.65 -11.89 22.13
CA ASN A 214 -10.38 -13.15 22.04
C ASN A 214 -9.40 -14.28 21.73
N SER A 215 -9.14 -15.13 22.72
CA SER A 215 -8.47 -16.41 22.55
C SER A 215 -9.52 -17.51 22.38
N GLU A 216 -9.76 -17.90 21.12
CA GLU A 216 -10.34 -19.18 20.73
C GLU A 216 -9.23 -20.12 20.24
#